data_AF-A0A453BD68-F1
#
_entry.id   AF-A0A453BD68-F1
#
_cell.length_a   1.000
_cell.length_b   1.000
_cell.length_c   1.000
_cell.angle_alpha   90.00
_cell.angle_beta   90.00
_cell.angle_gamma   90.00
#
_symmetry.space_group_name_H-M   'P 1'
#
loop_
_entity.id
_entity.type
_entity.pdbx_description
1 polymer ?
#
loop_
_entity_poly.entity_id
_entity_poly.type
_entity_poly.pdbx_seq_one_letter_code
_entity_poly.pdbx_strand_id
1 'polypeptide(L)' 'SGCHLRCLAAVVSDHAPLLLDCSPTPTSHRRFHFEEYWLRLDGFHDVVTAAWGATHHVD' A
#
# COMPACT_ATOMS: atom_id res chain seq x y z
N SER A 1 -11.67 4.94 4.45
CA SER A 1 -12.29 5.65 3.32
C SER A 1 -13.45 6.46 3.85
N GLY A 2 -13.33 7.78 3.87
CA GLY A 2 -14.39 8.65 4.39
C GLY A 2 -15.45 8.86 3.32
N CYS A 3 -16.72 8.74 3.69
CA CYS A 3 -17.82 9.29 2.90
C CYS A 3 -18.13 10.70 3.41
N HIS A 4 -18.47 11.61 2.51
CA HIS A 4 -18.76 12.99 2.85
C HIS A 4 -20.15 13.37 2.33
N LEU A 5 -21.02 13.80 3.24
CA LEU A 5 -22.38 14.21 2.91
C LEU A 5 -22.41 15.72 2.65
N ARG A 6 -22.91 16.13 1.47
CA ARG A 6 -23.07 17.53 1.06
C ARG A 6 -24.54 17.86 0.84
N CYS A 7 -24.94 19.05 1.26
CA CYS A 7 -26.25 19.61 0.94
C CYS A 7 -26.18 20.43 -0.35
N LEU A 8 -27.11 20.21 -1.28
CA LEU A 8 -27.21 20.90 -2.56
C LEU A 8 -28.43 21.84 -2.58
N ALA A 9 -28.68 22.55 -1.48
CA ALA A 9 -29.74 23.54 -1.40
C ALA A 9 -29.55 24.64 -2.45
N ALA A 10 -30.63 25.01 -3.14
CA ALA A 10 -30.65 26.07 -4.13
C ALA A 10 -31.61 27.19 -3.68
N VAL A 11 -31.24 28.45 -3.91
CA VAL A 11 -32.06 29.61 -3.49
C VAL A 11 -33.45 29.63 -4.15
N VAL A 12 -33.56 28.97 -5.30
CA VAL A 12 -34.78 28.93 -6.13
C VAL A 12 -35.71 27.75 -5.81
N SER A 13 -35.38 26.93 -4.80
CA SER A 13 -36.13 25.72 -4.46
C SER A 13 -36.14 25.50 -2.96
N ASP A 14 -37.28 25.05 -2.42
CA ASP A 14 -37.41 24.57 -1.05
C ASP A 14 -36.92 23.12 -0.89
N HIS A 15 -36.58 22.44 -1.99
CA HIS A 15 -35.95 21.12 -1.97
C HIS A 15 -34.42 21.23 -1.80
N ALA A 16 -33.87 20.48 -0.83
CA ALA A 16 -32.44 20.41 -0.54
C ALA A 16 -31.91 18.97 -0.70
N PRO A 17 -31.53 18.55 -1.92
CA PRO A 17 -31.00 17.20 -2.14
C PRO A 17 -29.67 16.99 -1.39
N LEU A 18 -29.49 15.78 -0.85
CA LEU A 18 -28.28 15.37 -0.15
C LEU A 18 -27.42 14.50 -1.07
N LEU A 19 -26.17 14.90 -1.30
CA LEU A 19 -25.20 14.15 -2.08
C LEU A 19 -24.22 13.45 -1.14
N LEU A 20 -24.22 12.11 -1.18
CA LEU A 20 -23.23 11.30 -0.51
C LEU A 20 -22.03 11.07 -1.45
N ASP A 21 -20.93 11.76 -1.19
CA ASP A 21 -19.66 11.57 -1.90
C ASP A 21 -18.90 10.41 -1.25
N CYS A 22 -18.93 9.26 -1.91
CA CYS A 22 -18.18 8.07 -1.53
C CYS A 22 -16.89 7.92 -2.35
N SER A 23 -16.41 8.99 -3.01
CA SER A 23 -15.16 8.88 -3.75
C SER A 23 -14.06 8.46 -2.77
N PRO A 24 -13.40 7.31 -3.03
CA PRO A 24 -12.22 7.01 -2.26
C PRO A 24 -11.22 8.11 -2.61
N THR A 25 -10.93 9.01 -1.66
CA THR A 25 -9.67 9.76 -1.71
C THR A 25 -8.60 8.73 -2.04
N PRO A 26 -7.81 8.88 -3.12
CA PRO A 26 -6.75 7.94 -3.42
C PRO A 26 -5.80 8.00 -2.23
N THR A 27 -6.02 7.09 -1.29
CA THR A 27 -5.10 6.84 -0.22
C THR A 27 -3.91 6.29 -0.96
N SER A 28 -2.84 7.07 -1.07
CA SER A 28 -1.52 6.52 -1.37
C SER A 28 -1.15 5.66 -0.16
N HIS A 29 -1.82 4.52 0.00
CA HIS A 29 -1.30 3.48 0.84
C HIS A 29 0.09 3.22 0.26
N ARG A 30 1.13 3.46 1.06
CA ARG A 30 2.46 2.96 0.75
C ARG A 30 2.27 1.47 0.59
N ARG A 31 2.16 1.02 -0.66
CA ARG A 31 2.02 -0.39 -0.96
C ARG A 31 3.34 -1.01 -0.50
N PHE A 32 3.27 -2.17 0.13
CA PHE A 32 4.49 -2.92 0.37
C PHE A 32 5.06 -3.28 -1.01
N HIS A 33 6.20 -2.71 -1.35
CA HIS A 33 6.94 -3.05 -2.56
C HIS A 33 7.97 -4.09 -2.16
N PHE A 34 7.93 -5.27 -2.79
CA PHE A 34 9.06 -6.18 -2.76
C PHE A 34 10.16 -5.56 -3.61
N GLU A 35 11.06 -4.84 -2.98
CA GLU A 35 12.28 -4.37 -3.62
C GLU A 35 13.37 -5.42 -3.49
N GLU A 36 14.19 -5.54 -4.53
CA GLU A 36 15.46 -6.31 -4.53
C GLU A 36 16.53 -5.61 -3.68
N TYR A 37 16.13 -5.10 -2.52
CA TYR A 37 17.01 -4.42 -1.58
C TYR A 37 18.02 -5.39 -0.97
N TRP A 38 17.58 -6.63 -0.70
CA TRP A 38 18.37 -7.66 -0.06
C TRP A 38 19.66 -7.99 -0.81
N LEU A 39 19.64 -7.96 -2.15
CA LEU A 39 20.84 -8.21 -2.96
C LEU A 39 21.92 -7.13 -2.82
N ARG A 40 21.54 -5.93 -2.37
CA ARG A 40 22.46 -4.80 -2.19
C ARG A 40 23.00 -4.69 -0.77
N LEU A 41 22.58 -5.56 0.15
CA LEU A 41 23.10 -5.58 1.51
C LEU A 41 24.49 -6.23 1.52
N ASP A 42 25.45 -5.54 2.16
CA ASP A 42 26.79 -6.10 2.38
C ASP A 42 26.70 -7.45 3.10
N GLY A 43 27.40 -8.45 2.56
CA GLY A 43 27.41 -9.82 3.09
C GLY A 43 26.19 -10.67 2.72
N PHE A 44 25.20 -10.17 1.98
CA PHE A 44 24.06 -10.97 1.52
C PHE A 44 24.52 -12.22 0.75
N HIS A 45 25.44 -12.04 -0.20
CA HIS A 45 25.97 -13.15 -0.99
C HIS A 45 26.71 -14.17 -0.13
N ASP A 46 27.50 -13.72 0.86
CA ASP A 46 28.24 -14.60 1.76
C ASP A 46 27.30 -15.49 2.59
N VAL A 47 26.21 -14.90 3.10
CA VAL A 47 25.18 -15.63 3.86
C VAL A 47 24.49 -16.67 2.98
N VAL A 48 24.12 -16.32 1.75
CA VAL A 48 23.48 -17.25 0.81
C VAL A 48 24.45 -18.39 0.46
N THR A 49 25.71 -18.08 0.17
CA THR A 49 26.74 -19.07 -0.14
C THR A 49 27.00 -20.01 1.04
N ALA A 50 27.08 -19.50 2.26
CA ALA A 50 27.27 -20.31 3.47
C ALA A 50 26.07 -21.24 3.72
N ALA A 51 24.85 -20.72 3.63
CA ALA A 51 23.63 -21.51 3.85
C ALA A 51 23.47 -22.62 2.81
N TRP A 52 23.75 -22.33 1.54
CA TRP A 52 23.66 -23.31 0.47
C TRP A 52 24.79 -24.34 0.53
N GLY A 53 26.01 -23.90 0.87
CA GLY A 53 27.16 -24.78 1.09
C GLY A 53 27.01 -25.71 2.30
N ALA A 54 26.26 -25.29 3.33
CA ALA A 54 25.98 -26.11 4.51
C ALA A 54 25.15 -27.37 4.23
N THR A 55 24.49 -27.46 3.06
CA THR A 55 23.79 -28.67 2.63
C THR A 55 24.74 -29.80 2.19
N HIS A 56 26.02 -29.49 1.98
CA HIS A 56 27.09 -30.47 1.75
C HIS A 56 27.77 -30.84 3.09
N HIS A 57 27.04 -31.44 4.02
CA HIS A 57 27.67 -32.20 5.09
C HIS A 57 28.09 -33.55 4.50
N VAL A 58 29.32 -33.63 4.00
CA VAL A 58 29.99 -34.94 3.88
C VAL A 58 30.40 -35.29 5.31
N ASP A 59 29.81 -36.36 5.83
CA ASP A 59 30.02 -37.02 7.14
C ASP A 59 31.22 -36.55 7.99
#